data_AF-A0A8S3WNU4-F1
#
_entry.id   AF-A0A8S3WNU4-F1
#
_cell.length_a   1.000
_cell.length_b   1.000
_cell.length_c   1.000
_cell.angle_alpha   90.00
_cell.angle_beta   90.00
_cell.angle_gamma   90.00
#
_symmetry.space_group_name_H-M   'P 1'
#
loop_
_entity.id
_entity.type
_entity.pdbx_description
1 polymer ?
#
loop_
_entity_poly.entity_id
_entity_poly.type
_entity_poly.pdbx_seq_one_letter_code
_entity_poly.pdbx_strand_id
1 'polypeptide(L)'
;MKKLRSLKKHALIAYQRAVAYLEKWFQFENSVFRSFSCLDLERGLPTLDQLIELWTLTRSNDTPPEALYSELAILSIYQSLERKSVDMWCSFFSKESAPNLLKLVQHVCSIPVSNAFVERIYSVMGNIWTNERNRLGLETVKSELCVFFNINSSCIDFKERVVSNKTLLKAVASNAKYVKKK
;
A
#
# COMPACT_ATOMS: atom_id res chain seq x y z
N MET A 1 -19.56 32.76 27.59
CA MET A 1 -19.14 31.52 28.31
C MET A 1 -20.07 30.31 28.15
N LYS A 2 -21.40 30.41 28.29
CA LYS A 2 -22.34 29.25 28.16
C LYS A 2 -22.29 28.51 26.81
N LYS A 3 -22.27 29.24 25.68
CA LYS A 3 -22.19 28.64 24.32
C LYS A 3 -20.92 27.80 24.10
N LEU A 4 -19.77 28.25 24.62
CA LEU A 4 -18.51 27.51 24.50
C LEU A 4 -18.52 26.20 25.30
N ARG A 5 -19.14 26.17 26.48
CA ARG A 5 -19.33 24.93 27.26
C ARG A 5 -20.27 23.95 26.54
N SER A 6 -21.35 24.46 25.96
CA SER A 6 -22.28 23.63 25.17
C SER A 6 -21.61 23.03 23.93
N LEU A 7 -20.81 23.82 23.21
CA LEU A 7 -20.06 23.34 22.05
C LEU A 7 -19.07 22.24 22.43
N LYS A 8 -18.29 22.45 23.50
CA LYS A 8 -17.37 21.43 24.01
C LYS A 8 -18.08 20.13 24.38
N LYS A 9 -19.27 20.21 25.00
CA LYS A 9 -20.07 19.03 25.35
C LYS A 9 -20.51 18.27 24.09
N HIS A 10 -21.04 18.96 23.08
CA HIS A 10 -21.45 18.32 21.83
C HIS A 10 -20.27 17.75 21.04
N ALA A 11 -19.15 18.45 20.98
CA ALA A 11 -17.92 17.97 20.35
C ALA A 11 -17.39 16.70 21.04
N LEU A 12 -17.42 16.66 22.38
CA LEU A 12 -17.01 15.48 23.14
C LEU A 12 -17.93 14.28 22.85
N ILE A 13 -19.25 14.49 22.80
CA ILE A 13 -20.22 13.43 22.47
C ILE A 13 -19.99 12.92 21.04
N ALA A 14 -19.75 13.81 20.08
CA ALA A 14 -19.45 13.42 18.70
C ALA A 14 -18.16 12.62 18.62
N TYR A 15 -17.11 13.06 19.33
CA TYR A 15 -15.83 12.34 19.41
C TYR A 15 -15.99 10.96 20.04
N GLN A 16 -16.69 10.85 21.16
CA GLN A 16 -16.96 9.56 21.82
C GLN A 16 -17.74 8.60 20.92
N ARG A 17 -18.72 9.09 20.15
CA ARG A 17 -19.44 8.29 19.16
C ARG A 17 -18.54 7.81 18.03
N ALA A 18 -17.64 8.67 17.55
CA ALA A 18 -16.68 8.30 16.52
C ALA A 18 -15.71 7.24 17.03
N VAL A 19 -15.18 7.40 18.25
CA VAL A 19 -14.32 6.39 18.89
C VAL A 19 -15.06 5.07 19.06
N ALA A 20 -16.27 5.07 19.64
CA ALA A 20 -17.06 3.85 19.83
C ALA A 20 -17.40 3.15 18.50
N TYR A 21 -17.64 3.92 17.43
CA TYR A 21 -17.84 3.37 16.10
C TYR A 21 -16.56 2.70 15.58
N LEU A 22 -15.41 3.37 15.70
CA LEU A 22 -14.12 2.83 15.32
C LEU A 22 -13.80 1.56 16.12
N GLU A 23 -13.93 1.57 17.44
CA GLU A 23 -13.67 0.38 18.27
C GLU A 23 -14.61 -0.79 17.94
N LYS A 24 -15.87 -0.51 17.59
CA LYS A 24 -16.85 -1.53 17.20
C LYS A 24 -16.44 -2.24 15.90
N TRP A 25 -15.97 -1.49 14.90
CA TRP A 25 -15.68 -2.03 13.55
C TRP A 25 -14.21 -2.34 13.32
N PHE A 26 -13.31 -1.75 14.10
CA PHE A 26 -11.86 -1.84 13.99
C PHE A 26 -11.25 -2.09 15.39
N GLN A 27 -11.41 -3.32 15.88
CA GLN A 27 -10.77 -3.75 17.12
C GLN A 27 -9.27 -3.91 16.91
N PHE A 28 -8.51 -2.81 17.07
CA PHE A 28 -7.08 -2.80 16.82
C PHE A 28 -6.32 -3.83 17.68
N GLU A 29 -6.61 -3.89 18.99
CA GLU A 29 -5.88 -4.75 19.93
C GLU A 29 -6.01 -6.26 19.63
N ASN A 30 -7.14 -6.68 19.07
CA ASN A 30 -7.38 -8.09 18.70
C ASN A 30 -7.15 -8.34 17.20
N SER A 31 -6.46 -7.45 16.50
CA SER A 31 -6.24 -7.54 15.06
C SER A 31 -4.77 -7.79 14.72
N VAL A 32 -4.54 -8.38 13.54
CA VAL A 32 -3.19 -8.55 12.96
C VAL A 32 -2.42 -7.22 12.80
N PHE A 33 -3.15 -6.10 12.70
CA PHE A 33 -2.54 -4.77 12.62
C PHE A 33 -1.80 -4.37 13.89
N ARG A 34 -2.14 -4.99 15.04
CA ARG A 34 -1.41 -4.78 16.28
C ARG A 34 0.03 -5.26 16.14
N SER A 35 0.23 -6.45 15.59
CA SER A 35 1.55 -7.03 15.35
C SER A 35 2.36 -6.21 14.35
N PHE A 36 1.71 -5.48 13.43
CA PHE A 36 2.39 -4.60 12.47
C PHE A 36 2.96 -3.33 13.12
N SER A 37 2.44 -2.93 14.28
CA SER A 37 2.86 -1.70 14.96
C SER A 37 4.32 -1.72 15.43
N CYS A 38 4.97 -2.89 15.46
CA CYS A 38 6.40 -2.99 15.75
C CYS A 38 7.29 -2.34 14.68
N LEU A 39 6.79 -2.15 13.45
CA LEU A 39 7.50 -1.48 12.37
C LEU A 39 7.40 0.05 12.42
N ASP A 40 6.62 0.60 13.36
CA ASP A 40 6.53 2.03 13.62
C ASP A 40 7.77 2.50 14.39
N LEU A 41 8.79 2.89 13.64
CA LEU A 41 10.08 3.34 14.16
C LEU A 41 9.99 4.63 15.00
N GLU A 42 8.86 5.34 14.97
CA GLU A 42 8.63 6.46 15.88
C GLU A 42 8.48 5.97 17.33
N ARG A 43 7.78 4.85 17.53
CA ARG A 43 7.53 4.23 18.83
C ARG A 43 8.74 3.51 19.41
N GLY A 44 9.65 3.05 18.55
CA GLY A 44 10.88 2.37 18.95
C GLY A 44 11.33 1.36 17.91
N LEU A 45 12.47 0.70 18.17
CA LEU A 45 12.89 -0.44 17.35
C LEU A 45 12.02 -1.66 17.65
N PRO A 46 11.70 -2.47 16.62
CA PRO A 46 11.09 -3.77 16.85
C PRO A 46 12.04 -4.67 17.64
N THR A 47 11.49 -5.48 18.53
CA THR A 47 12.21 -6.58 19.16
C THR A 47 12.29 -7.78 18.21
N LEU A 48 13.24 -8.68 18.44
CA LEU A 48 13.37 -9.90 17.62
C LEU A 48 12.08 -10.75 17.69
N ASP A 49 11.50 -10.90 18.89
CA ASP A 49 10.27 -11.68 19.09
C ASP A 49 9.10 -11.10 18.29
N GLN A 50 8.96 -9.77 18.25
CA GLN A 50 7.94 -9.09 17.43
C GLN A 50 8.15 -9.32 15.94
N LEU A 51 9.40 -9.37 15.46
CA LEU A 51 9.68 -9.66 14.05
C LEU A 51 9.44 -11.13 13.71
N ILE A 52 9.71 -12.05 14.64
CA ILE A 52 9.40 -13.48 14.49
C ILE A 52 7.88 -13.69 14.43
N GLU A 53 7.13 -13.05 15.33
CA GLU A 53 5.67 -13.06 15.30
C GLU A 53 5.17 -12.52 13.96
N LEU A 54 5.68 -11.37 13.51
CA LEU A 54 5.32 -10.79 12.23
C LEU A 54 5.65 -11.72 11.05
N TRP A 55 6.80 -12.40 11.09
CA TRP A 55 7.21 -13.35 10.06
C TRP A 55 6.24 -14.52 9.98
N THR A 56 5.90 -15.12 11.13
CA THR A 56 4.96 -16.25 11.17
C THR A 56 3.56 -15.87 10.70
N LEU A 57 3.10 -14.65 11.00
CA LEU A 57 1.81 -14.12 10.53
C LEU A 57 1.79 -13.85 9.01
N THR A 58 2.89 -13.33 8.46
CA THR A 58 2.93 -12.88 7.04
C THR A 58 3.40 -13.97 6.08
N ARG A 59 4.11 -14.99 6.58
CA ARG A 59 4.78 -16.02 5.77
C ARG A 59 4.57 -17.42 6.33
N SER A 60 3.32 -17.81 6.56
CA SER A 60 2.83 -18.95 7.38
C SER A 60 3.47 -20.35 7.20
N ASN A 61 4.46 -20.53 6.33
CA ASN A 61 5.17 -21.80 6.10
C ASN A 61 6.72 -21.68 6.14
N ASP A 62 7.30 -20.49 6.30
CA ASP A 62 8.75 -20.28 6.31
C ASP A 62 9.26 -20.11 7.75
N THR A 63 10.30 -20.86 8.14
CA THR A 63 11.03 -20.56 9.39
C THR A 63 11.73 -19.20 9.28
N PRO A 64 11.67 -18.34 10.33
CA PRO A 64 12.39 -17.08 10.36
C PRO A 64 13.89 -17.30 10.10
N PRO A 65 14.51 -16.57 9.16
CA PRO A 65 15.94 -16.68 8.90
C PRO A 65 16.75 -16.15 10.09
N GLU A 66 17.85 -16.83 10.45
CA GLU A 66 18.80 -16.33 11.47
C GLU A 66 19.36 -14.95 11.10
N ALA A 67 19.53 -14.68 9.81
CA ALA A 67 19.96 -13.40 9.28
C ALA A 67 19.06 -12.22 9.69
N LEU A 68 17.80 -12.45 10.06
CA LEU A 68 16.88 -11.42 10.55
C LEU A 68 17.41 -10.74 11.83
N TYR A 69 18.09 -11.49 12.70
CA TYR A 69 18.72 -10.93 13.90
C TYR A 69 19.86 -9.98 13.56
N SER A 70 20.74 -10.38 12.64
CA SER A 70 21.84 -9.52 12.18
C SER A 70 21.33 -8.26 11.48
N GLU A 71 20.26 -8.38 10.68
CA GLU A 71 19.63 -7.23 10.02
C GLU A 71 19.01 -6.25 11.03
N LEU A 72 18.40 -6.75 12.11
CA LEU A 72 17.88 -5.93 13.19
C LEU A 72 19.01 -5.18 13.93
N ALA A 73 20.14 -5.84 14.15
CA ALA A 73 21.31 -5.19 14.76
C ALA A 73 21.82 -4.03 13.89
N ILE A 74 21.88 -4.20 12.57
CA ILE A 74 22.26 -3.13 11.63
C ILE A 74 21.27 -1.95 11.71
N LEU A 75 19.96 -2.23 11.72
CA LEU A 75 18.94 -1.18 11.90
C LEU A 75 19.14 -0.40 13.20
N SER A 76 19.49 -1.07 14.29
CA SER A 76 19.69 -0.39 15.58
C SER A 76 20.83 0.63 15.55
N ILE A 77 21.92 0.29 14.85
CA ILE A 77 23.04 1.20 14.62
C ILE A 77 22.59 2.35 13.74
N TYR A 78 21.88 2.06 12.66
CA TYR A 78 21.37 3.06 11.72
C TYR A 78 20.45 4.09 12.40
N GLN A 79 19.49 3.63 13.19
CA GLN A 79 18.53 4.51 13.86
C GLN A 79 19.19 5.43 14.89
N SER A 80 20.31 5.02 15.50
CA SER A 80 21.08 5.89 16.39
C SER A 80 21.67 7.12 15.67
N LEU A 81 21.71 7.10 14.34
CA LEU A 81 22.33 8.12 13.49
C LEU A 81 21.31 9.03 12.79
N GLU A 82 20.03 8.64 12.65
CA GLU A 82 19.02 9.39 11.86
C GLU A 82 17.64 9.54 12.55
N ARG A 83 16.85 10.55 12.14
CA ARG A 83 15.52 10.87 12.70
C ARG A 83 14.43 9.88 12.28
N LYS A 84 13.42 9.76 13.16
CA LYS A 84 12.24 8.89 13.07
C LYS A 84 11.20 9.40 12.06
N SER A 85 10.95 8.65 10.98
CA SER A 85 9.79 8.78 10.07
C SER A 85 9.66 7.53 9.18
N VAL A 86 8.55 7.38 8.44
CA VAL A 86 8.36 6.30 7.43
C VAL A 86 9.42 6.36 6.33
N ASP A 87 9.93 7.55 6.01
CA ASP A 87 11.05 7.72 5.08
C ASP A 87 12.34 7.06 5.58
N MET A 88 12.45 6.75 6.87
CA MET A 88 13.60 6.03 7.43
C MET A 88 13.73 4.65 6.83
N TRP A 89 12.64 3.91 6.61
CA TRP A 89 12.73 2.60 5.96
C TRP A 89 13.31 2.74 4.55
N CYS A 90 12.84 3.72 3.77
CA CYS A 90 13.39 4.01 2.44
C CYS A 90 14.88 4.41 2.51
N SER A 91 15.26 5.28 3.46
CA SER A 91 16.64 5.72 3.67
C SER A 91 17.55 4.55 4.06
N PHE A 92 17.12 3.74 5.02
CA PHE A 92 17.81 2.54 5.48
C PHE A 92 18.04 1.55 4.34
N PHE A 93 16.99 1.14 3.62
CA PHE A 93 17.12 0.18 2.52
C PHE A 93 17.85 0.73 1.29
N SER A 94 18.04 2.05 1.19
CA SER A 94 18.89 2.65 0.15
C SER A 94 20.39 2.53 0.42
N LYS A 95 20.78 2.30 1.68
CA LYS A 95 22.18 2.25 2.14
C LYS A 95 22.59 0.88 2.61
N GLU A 96 21.69 0.17 3.29
CA GLU A 96 21.96 -1.10 3.95
C GLU A 96 21.22 -2.25 3.25
N SER A 97 21.91 -3.39 3.16
CA SER A 97 21.31 -4.62 2.66
C SER A 97 20.69 -5.42 3.80
N ALA A 98 19.36 -5.35 3.90
CA ALA A 98 18.58 -6.09 4.89
C ALA A 98 17.38 -6.78 4.21
N PRO A 99 17.63 -7.85 3.42
CA PRO A 99 16.61 -8.42 2.55
C PRO A 99 15.45 -9.10 3.29
N ASN A 100 15.64 -9.61 4.51
CA ASN A 100 14.57 -10.27 5.25
C ASN A 100 13.67 -9.24 5.94
N LEU A 101 14.25 -8.20 6.51
CA LEU A 101 13.55 -7.06 7.05
C LEU A 101 12.79 -6.29 5.96
N LEU A 102 13.41 -6.12 4.78
CA LEU A 102 12.77 -5.52 3.61
C LEU A 102 11.50 -6.29 3.21
N LYS A 103 11.55 -7.63 3.18
CA LYS A 103 10.36 -8.44 2.87
C LYS A 103 9.22 -8.20 3.86
N LEU A 104 9.51 -8.12 5.16
CA LEU A 104 8.50 -7.84 6.19
C LEU A 104 7.88 -6.46 6.01
N VAL A 105 8.74 -5.43 5.86
CA VAL A 105 8.29 -4.04 5.69
C VAL A 105 7.48 -3.89 4.40
N GLN A 106 7.94 -4.44 3.28
CA GLN A 106 7.20 -4.41 2.01
C GLN A 106 5.84 -5.08 2.13
N HIS A 107 5.76 -6.23 2.79
CA HIS A 107 4.49 -6.93 2.98
C HIS A 107 3.50 -6.05 3.75
N VAL A 108 3.89 -5.54 4.92
CA VAL A 108 3.01 -4.69 5.74
C VAL A 108 2.62 -3.41 5.00
N CYS A 109 3.56 -2.74 4.34
CA CYS A 109 3.28 -1.53 3.57
C CYS A 109 2.45 -1.78 2.30
N SER A 110 2.38 -3.01 1.81
CA SER A 110 1.50 -3.37 0.68
C SER A 110 0.03 -3.50 1.06
N ILE A 111 -0.27 -3.60 2.36
CA ILE A 111 -1.64 -3.72 2.85
C ILE A 111 -2.28 -2.33 2.84
N PRO A 112 -3.34 -2.11 2.04
CA PRO A 112 -4.01 -0.83 2.00
C PRO A 112 -4.72 -0.57 3.33
N VAL A 113 -4.42 0.58 3.96
CA VAL A 113 -5.06 1.02 5.21
C VAL A 113 -6.48 1.56 5.01
N SER A 114 -6.91 1.75 3.77
CA SER A 114 -8.28 2.20 3.46
C SER A 114 -8.78 1.70 2.11
N ASN A 115 -10.09 1.61 1.99
CA ASN A 115 -10.76 1.29 0.73
C ASN A 115 -10.80 2.49 -0.23
N ALA A 116 -10.33 3.67 0.16
CA ALA A 116 -10.45 4.89 -0.66
C ALA A 116 -9.79 4.76 -2.04
N PHE A 117 -8.68 4.01 -2.13
CA PHE A 117 -8.04 3.73 -3.43
C PHE A 117 -8.92 2.84 -4.30
N VAL A 118 -9.52 1.79 -3.73
CA VAL A 118 -10.44 0.88 -4.42
C VAL A 118 -11.73 1.59 -4.82
N GLU A 119 -12.27 2.45 -3.96
CA GLU A 119 -13.43 3.29 -4.28
C GLU A 119 -13.15 4.24 -5.43
N ARG A 120 -11.94 4.82 -5.51
CA ARG A 120 -11.51 5.62 -6.65
C ARG A 120 -11.48 4.80 -7.94
N ILE A 121 -10.97 3.57 -7.90
CA ILE A 121 -11.01 2.64 -9.03
C ILE A 121 -12.46 2.40 -9.47
N TYR A 122 -13.37 2.13 -8.53
CA TYR A 122 -14.79 1.91 -8.84
C TYR A 122 -15.47 3.15 -9.42
N SER A 123 -15.14 4.35 -8.91
CA SER A 123 -15.65 5.61 -9.45
C SER A 123 -15.23 5.81 -10.90
N VAL A 124 -13.95 5.60 -11.22
CA VAL A 124 -13.44 5.69 -12.60
C VAL A 124 -14.05 4.60 -13.48
N MET A 125 -14.15 3.37 -12.96
CA MET A 125 -14.80 2.26 -13.67
C MET A 125 -16.24 2.58 -14.02
N GLY A 126 -17.01 3.20 -13.11
CA GLY A 126 -18.39 3.63 -13.36
C GLY A 126 -18.50 4.66 -14.49
N ASN A 127 -17.50 5.54 -14.63
CA ASN A 127 -17.45 6.52 -15.73
C ASN A 127 -17.02 5.90 -17.08
N ILE A 128 -16.22 4.83 -17.06
CA ILE A 128 -15.84 4.09 -18.26
C ILE A 128 -17.00 3.19 -18.73
N TRP A 129 -17.66 2.54 -17.77
CA TRP A 129 -18.75 1.57 -17.97
C TRP A 129 -20.12 2.26 -17.87
N THR A 130 -20.35 3.30 -18.67
CA THR A 130 -21.66 3.99 -18.74
C THR A 130 -22.55 3.38 -19.83
N ASN A 131 -23.86 3.65 -19.73
CA ASN A 131 -24.84 3.19 -20.72
C ASN A 131 -24.57 3.72 -22.16
N GLU A 132 -23.83 4.81 -22.28
CA GLU A 132 -23.44 5.41 -23.56
C GLU A 132 -22.20 4.72 -24.15
N ARG A 133 -21.30 4.23 -23.29
CA ARG A 133 -20.09 3.45 -23.63
C ARG A 133 -20.30 1.93 -23.57
N ASN A 134 -21.56 1.48 -23.70
CA ASN A 134 -22.08 0.12 -23.48
C ASN A 134 -21.51 -1.05 -24.31
N ARG A 135 -20.33 -0.91 -24.93
CA ARG A 135 -19.71 -1.93 -25.79
C ARG A 135 -18.29 -2.30 -25.41
N LEU A 136 -17.74 -1.76 -24.33
CA LEU A 136 -16.43 -2.19 -23.86
C LEU A 136 -16.56 -3.55 -23.18
N GLY A 137 -15.81 -4.53 -23.69
CA GLY A 137 -15.69 -5.83 -23.03
C GLY A 137 -14.95 -5.69 -21.70
N LEU A 138 -15.19 -6.64 -20.79
CA LEU A 138 -14.57 -6.65 -19.46
C LEU A 138 -13.04 -6.50 -19.51
N GLU A 139 -12.39 -7.21 -20.41
CA GLU A 139 -10.92 -7.16 -20.57
C GLU A 139 -10.43 -5.79 -21.07
N THR A 140 -11.24 -5.11 -21.88
CA THR A 140 -10.94 -3.74 -22.33
C THR A 140 -11.03 -2.76 -21.18
N VAL A 141 -12.07 -2.86 -20.34
CA VAL A 141 -12.22 -1.98 -19.17
C VAL A 141 -11.11 -2.21 -18.16
N LYS A 142 -10.73 -3.47 -17.89
CA LYS A 142 -9.57 -3.79 -17.04
C LYS A 142 -8.29 -3.16 -17.59
N SER A 143 -8.06 -3.28 -18.89
CA SER A 143 -6.87 -2.73 -19.54
C SER A 143 -6.84 -1.20 -19.46
N GLU A 144 -7.99 -0.54 -19.67
CA GLU A 144 -8.10 0.92 -19.58
C GLU A 144 -7.87 1.43 -18.15
N LEU A 145 -8.44 0.76 -17.15
CA LEU A 145 -8.17 1.07 -15.73
C LEU A 145 -6.68 0.91 -15.40
N CYS A 146 -6.03 -0.17 -15.86
CA CYS A 146 -4.60 -0.37 -15.66
C CYS A 146 -3.77 0.76 -16.27
N VAL A 147 -4.10 1.19 -17.50
CA VAL A 147 -3.43 2.32 -18.15
C VAL A 147 -3.67 3.61 -17.37
N PHE A 148 -4.91 3.91 -16.97
CA PHE A 148 -5.26 5.12 -16.26
C PHE A 148 -4.54 5.27 -14.91
N PHE A 149 -4.46 4.20 -14.12
CA PHE A 149 -3.89 4.25 -12.78
C PHE A 149 -2.37 4.03 -12.71
N ASN A 150 -1.75 3.38 -13.71
CA ASN A 150 -0.32 3.06 -13.67
C ASN A 150 0.56 3.96 -14.56
N ILE A 151 -0.03 4.78 -15.43
CA ILE A 151 0.73 5.70 -16.28
C ILE A 151 0.75 7.10 -15.66
N ASN A 152 1.82 7.38 -14.92
CA ASN A 152 2.06 8.68 -14.27
C ASN A 152 2.68 9.74 -15.21
N SER A 153 2.45 9.65 -16.52
CA SER A 153 2.96 10.61 -17.50
C SER A 153 1.82 11.37 -18.17
N SER A 154 2.07 12.61 -18.60
CA SER A 154 1.06 13.35 -19.37
C SER A 154 0.71 12.60 -20.66
N CYS A 155 -0.45 12.90 -21.26
CA CYS A 155 -0.82 12.30 -22.54
C CYS A 155 0.20 12.61 -23.65
N ILE A 156 0.89 13.76 -23.56
CA ILE A 156 1.93 14.16 -24.50
C ILE A 156 3.15 13.26 -24.33
N ASP A 157 3.68 13.17 -23.12
CA ASP A 157 4.85 12.33 -22.82
C ASP A 157 4.57 10.84 -23.11
N PHE A 158 3.35 10.38 -22.81
CA PHE A 158 2.93 9.02 -23.11
C PHE A 158 2.92 8.77 -24.62
N LYS A 159 2.35 9.69 -25.40
CA LYS A 159 2.35 9.60 -26.88
C LYS A 159 3.78 9.53 -27.41
N GLU A 160 4.66 10.41 -26.96
CA GLU A 160 6.06 10.42 -27.38
C GLU A 160 6.78 9.12 -27.03
N ARG A 161 6.54 8.58 -25.82
CA ARG A 161 7.08 7.29 -25.37
C ARG A 161 6.58 6.13 -26.24
N VAL A 162 5.30 6.10 -26.59
CA VAL A 162 4.72 5.05 -27.44
C VAL A 162 5.27 5.14 -28.87
N VAL A 163 5.35 6.34 -29.45
CA VAL A 163 5.87 6.55 -30.81
C VAL A 163 7.36 6.18 -30.89
N SER A 164 8.14 6.50 -29.87
CA SER A 164 9.56 6.17 -29.79
C SER A 164 9.81 4.65 -29.62
N ASN A 165 8.84 3.91 -29.07
CA ASN A 165 8.97 2.47 -28.82
C ASN A 165 8.56 1.63 -30.03
N LYS A 166 9.51 1.40 -30.96
CA LYS A 166 9.31 0.60 -32.17
C LYS A 166 8.85 -0.84 -31.89
N THR A 167 9.27 -1.43 -30.77
CA THR A 167 8.88 -2.80 -30.39
C THR A 167 7.40 -2.86 -30.03
N LEU A 168 6.93 -1.91 -29.22
CA LEU A 168 5.51 -1.77 -28.87
C LEU A 168 4.66 -1.53 -30.14
N LEU A 169 5.08 -0.63 -31.02
CA LEU A 169 4.35 -0.35 -32.26
C LEU A 169 4.24 -1.58 -33.16
N LYS A 170 5.32 -2.36 -33.30
CA LYS A 170 5.30 -3.63 -34.03
C LYS A 170 4.36 -4.65 -33.39
N ALA A 171 4.37 -4.77 -32.07
CA ALA A 171 3.49 -5.67 -31.34
C ALA A 171 2.01 -5.30 -31.50
N VAL A 172 1.68 -4.01 -31.37
CA VAL A 172 0.32 -3.47 -31.55
C VAL A 172 -0.17 -3.67 -32.98
N ALA A 173 0.69 -3.48 -33.98
CA ALA A 173 0.35 -3.71 -35.39
C ALA A 173 0.27 -5.20 -35.75
N SER A 174 0.84 -6.09 -34.93
CA SER A 174 0.85 -7.52 -35.22
C SER A 174 -0.54 -8.15 -35.06
N ASN A 175 -0.82 -9.15 -35.90
CA ASN A 175 -2.02 -9.97 -35.79
C ASN A 175 -1.92 -11.05 -34.70
N ALA A 176 -0.77 -11.16 -34.02
CA ALA A 176 -0.54 -12.15 -32.96
C ALA A 176 -1.59 -12.03 -31.82
N LYS A 177 -2.10 -10.83 -31.58
CA LYS A 177 -3.14 -10.55 -30.58
C LYS A 177 -4.52 -11.16 -30.88
N TYR A 178 -4.77 -11.61 -32.12
CA TYR A 178 -6.05 -12.20 -32.54
C TYR A 178 -6.01 -13.72 -32.71
N VAL A 179 -4.85 -14.35 -32.48
CA VAL A 179 -4.73 -15.81 -32.58
C VAL A 179 -5.35 -16.45 -31.34
N LYS A 180 -6.56 -16.99 -31.47
CA LYS A 180 -7.17 -17.81 -30.41
C LYS A 180 -6.34 -19.08 -30.22
N LYS A 181 -5.90 -19.35 -28.98
CA LYS A 181 -5.47 -20.70 -28.60
C LYS A 181 -6.66 -21.63 -28.83
N LYS A 182 -6.48 -22.63 -29.70
CA LYS A 182 -7.42 -23.75 -29.85
C LYS A 182 -7.43 -24.59 -28.59
#